data_AF-A0A8T0GN95-F1
#
_entry.id   AF-A0A8T0GN95-F1
#
_cell.length_a   1.000
_cell.length_b   1.000
_cell.length_c   1.000
_cell.angle_alpha   90.00
_cell.angle_beta   90.00
_cell.angle_gamma   90.00
#
_symmetry.space_group_name_H-M   'P 1'
#
loop_
_entity.id
_entity.type
_entity.pdbx_description
1 polymer ?
#
loop_
_entity_poly.entity_id
_entity_poly.type
_entity_poly.pdbx_seq_one_letter_code
_entity_poly.pdbx_strand_id
1 'polypeptide(L)'
;MDCFFSIQGRIGSTSQPHNTREGKGLHTQGLGGDHQEHNQFTWCLFVCLFVHCYQGLSQDQSQCSTMGSELEDVEDLSSWNGEGEAPPPEDDASAEFLRKGNSDFRNARFKEAIMCYTKALQGSSVDHALLYSNRCAAYCRLSKLLRTIPARVSEESAIYELDPMSLGQLALRDAEKVVKLRSQDPKAYLCKATAQTLLEQYEAAVEVYLSGLEIDPTNKTLQDGLREVKTLMEGAEHSDNKRRKLERSDELDCTLCLKLLHQPITTPCGHSFCRQCLLQALDHGNKCPICRTVIFVSPKTYPVSVTLNNLIQRNFPEEYEERKAETDAAVTQAGGESLPLFVMDVVLPMQHMILNIFEPRYRLMIRRVVEGNHRFGMVRIEDSGSLAEVACEVEITECEPLPDGRFHIEVVGKRRFRMTETWEQDGYRVAKVQWLHDTVHPDGSSEKEQLDRSVQTAADLVNGFITRAREIARSGN
;
A
#
# COMPACT_ATOMS: atom_id res chain seq x y z
N MET A 1 3.88 57.86 -21.82
CA MET A 1 4.75 58.08 -22.98
C MET A 1 5.04 56.73 -23.60
N ASP A 2 4.68 56.33 -24.81
CA ASP A 2 3.85 56.89 -25.89
C ASP A 2 3.39 55.73 -26.78
N CYS A 3 2.20 55.91 -27.38
CA CYS A 3 1.75 55.57 -28.74
C CYS A 3 1.96 54.18 -29.42
N PHE A 4 0.81 53.60 -29.84
CA PHE A 4 0.43 53.24 -31.23
C PHE A 4 1.41 52.49 -32.16
N PHE A 5 0.98 51.34 -32.71
CA PHE A 5 0.63 51.21 -34.15
C PHE A 5 -0.21 49.96 -34.43
N SER A 6 -1.18 50.13 -35.34
CA SER A 6 -2.10 49.16 -35.93
C SER A 6 -1.59 48.76 -37.31
N ILE A 7 -1.73 47.48 -37.72
CA ILE A 7 -1.88 47.10 -39.14
C ILE A 7 -2.88 45.93 -39.26
N GLN A 8 -3.92 46.15 -40.07
CA GLN A 8 -4.91 45.19 -40.54
C GLN A 8 -4.43 44.41 -41.78
N GLY A 9 -4.97 43.19 -41.97
CA GLY A 9 -5.75 42.89 -43.18
C GLY A 9 -5.26 41.82 -44.17
N ARG A 10 -6.07 40.77 -44.35
CA ARG A 10 -6.59 40.13 -45.60
C ARG A 10 -7.02 38.68 -45.29
N ILE A 11 -8.31 38.36 -45.14
CA ILE A 11 -9.33 38.04 -46.17
C ILE A 11 -8.83 37.08 -47.26
N GLY A 12 -9.40 35.87 -47.26
CA GLY A 12 -9.31 34.86 -48.31
C GLY A 12 -10.32 33.73 -48.04
N SER A 13 -11.55 33.94 -48.49
CA SER A 13 -12.67 33.00 -48.49
C SER A 13 -12.54 31.95 -49.60
N THR A 14 -12.81 30.68 -49.30
CA THR A 14 -13.33 29.72 -50.29
C THR A 14 -14.26 28.71 -49.63
N SER A 15 -15.43 28.60 -50.24
CA SER A 15 -16.62 27.79 -49.96
C SER A 15 -16.45 26.28 -50.30
N GLN A 16 -17.05 25.41 -49.47
CA GLN A 16 -17.92 24.22 -49.69
C GLN A 16 -17.83 23.38 -51.01
N PRO A 17 -18.30 22.10 -51.08
CA PRO A 17 -19.42 21.52 -50.31
C PRO A 17 -19.37 20.01 -49.91
N HIS A 18 -20.38 19.64 -49.10
CA HIS A 18 -21.17 18.38 -49.03
C HIS A 18 -20.47 17.00 -49.01
N ASN A 19 -20.71 16.23 -47.93
CA ASN A 19 -21.65 15.10 -48.05
C ASN A 19 -22.29 14.72 -46.70
N THR A 20 -23.59 14.48 -46.78
CA THR A 20 -24.55 14.11 -45.75
C THR A 20 -24.53 12.60 -45.45
N ARG A 21 -24.74 12.21 -44.19
CA ARG A 21 -25.59 11.05 -43.89
C ARG A 21 -26.25 11.17 -42.53
N GLU A 22 -27.58 11.20 -42.59
CA GLU A 22 -28.60 10.98 -41.55
C GLU A 22 -28.27 9.72 -40.73
N GLY A 23 -28.68 9.52 -39.49
CA GLY A 23 -29.74 10.11 -38.68
C GLY A 23 -30.26 9.00 -37.77
N LYS A 24 -30.58 9.33 -36.51
CA LYS A 24 -31.68 8.80 -35.69
C LYS A 24 -31.50 9.29 -34.25
N GLY A 25 -32.29 10.30 -33.92
CA GLY A 25 -32.57 10.66 -32.54
C GLY A 25 -33.61 9.72 -31.93
N LEU A 26 -33.58 9.63 -30.61
CA LEU A 26 -34.74 9.30 -29.79
C LEU A 26 -34.70 10.21 -28.57
N HIS A 27 -35.82 10.89 -28.38
CA HIS A 27 -36.12 11.89 -27.36
C HIS A 27 -37.11 11.25 -26.40
N THR A 28 -36.92 11.40 -25.08
CA THR A 28 -37.96 11.60 -24.03
C THR A 28 -37.23 11.87 -22.70
N GLN A 29 -37.36 13.08 -22.13
CA GLN A 29 -38.22 13.43 -20.96
C GLN A 29 -37.97 12.49 -19.76
N GLY A 30 -37.52 12.91 -18.57
CA GLY A 30 -37.67 14.18 -17.86
C GLY A 30 -38.69 14.02 -16.72
N LEU A 31 -38.26 13.61 -15.51
CA LEU A 31 -39.00 13.78 -14.25
C LEU A 31 -37.99 13.89 -13.09
N GLY A 32 -38.13 14.94 -12.29
CA GLY A 32 -37.42 15.14 -11.02
C GLY A 32 -38.14 14.48 -9.83
N GLY A 33 -37.47 14.47 -8.68
CA GLY A 33 -38.03 14.03 -7.40
C GLY A 33 -36.95 13.85 -6.34
N ASP A 34 -37.14 14.53 -5.22
CA ASP A 34 -36.20 14.81 -4.13
C ASP A 34 -35.88 13.65 -3.18
N HIS A 35 -34.72 13.83 -2.51
CA HIS A 35 -34.36 13.53 -1.12
C HIS A 35 -34.66 12.17 -0.42
N GLN A 36 -33.54 11.65 0.11
CA GLN A 36 -33.36 10.96 1.41
C GLN A 36 -34.06 9.61 1.64
N GLU A 37 -33.26 8.54 1.77
CA GLU A 37 -33.24 7.73 3.01
C GLU A 37 -32.00 6.82 3.11
N HIS A 38 -31.65 6.53 4.35
CA HIS A 38 -30.39 6.00 4.87
C HIS A 38 -30.20 4.48 4.72
N ASN A 39 -28.92 4.07 4.73
CA ASN A 39 -28.34 2.85 5.32
C ASN A 39 -29.31 1.74 5.79
N GLN A 40 -29.19 0.53 5.21
CA GLN A 40 -28.77 -0.71 5.89
C GLN A 40 -28.95 -1.94 4.96
N PHE A 41 -28.21 -3.01 5.27
CA PHE A 41 -28.31 -4.39 4.76
C PHE A 41 -27.41 -4.81 3.58
N THR A 42 -26.13 -4.94 3.92
CA THR A 42 -25.38 -6.19 3.73
C THR A 42 -26.21 -7.44 4.07
N TRP A 43 -26.00 -8.53 3.33
CA TRP A 43 -26.57 -9.89 3.44
C TRP A 43 -27.81 -10.19 2.58
N CYS A 44 -27.59 -10.58 1.31
CA CYS A 44 -28.26 -11.69 0.60
C CYS A 44 -27.99 -11.61 -0.91
N LEU A 45 -26.96 -12.31 -1.38
CA LEU A 45 -26.89 -12.92 -2.73
C LEU A 45 -25.72 -13.92 -2.79
N PHE A 46 -25.63 -14.73 -1.73
CA PHE A 46 -25.13 -16.10 -1.81
C PHE A 46 -26.36 -16.95 -2.12
N VAL A 47 -26.25 -17.89 -3.07
CA VAL A 47 -27.31 -18.79 -3.61
C VAL A 47 -27.79 -18.35 -5.00
N CYS A 48 -26.95 -18.54 -6.01
CA CYS A 48 -27.42 -18.80 -7.39
C CYS A 48 -26.36 -19.41 -8.33
N LEU A 49 -25.42 -20.23 -7.82
CA LEU A 49 -24.47 -20.95 -8.68
C LEU A 49 -24.36 -22.42 -8.25
N PHE A 50 -25.39 -23.19 -8.58
CA PHE A 50 -25.28 -24.63 -8.74
C PHE A 50 -26.18 -25.01 -9.93
N VAL A 51 -25.69 -25.92 -10.77
CA VAL A 51 -26.34 -26.47 -11.99
C VAL A 51 -26.11 -25.66 -13.28
N HIS A 52 -24.93 -25.84 -13.89
CA HIS A 52 -24.74 -26.24 -15.31
C HIS A 52 -23.29 -26.00 -15.76
N CYS A 53 -22.44 -27.03 -15.70
CA CYS A 53 -21.55 -27.38 -16.83
C CYS A 53 -20.77 -28.65 -16.48
N TYR A 54 -21.33 -29.78 -16.89
CA TYR A 54 -20.64 -31.06 -17.00
C TYR A 54 -20.80 -31.45 -18.48
N GLN A 55 -19.72 -31.40 -19.27
CA GLN A 55 -19.43 -32.22 -20.45
C GLN A 55 -18.29 -31.62 -21.30
N GLY A 56 -17.28 -32.47 -21.60
CA GLY A 56 -16.17 -32.22 -22.54
C GLY A 56 -14.95 -31.60 -21.84
N LEU A 57 -13.73 -32.16 -21.87
CA LEU A 57 -13.10 -33.00 -22.88
C LEU A 57 -12.08 -33.94 -22.23
N SER A 58 -12.07 -35.16 -22.75
CA SER A 58 -11.06 -36.20 -22.58
C SER A 58 -9.86 -35.96 -23.51
N GLN A 59 -8.71 -36.51 -23.10
CA GLN A 59 -7.52 -36.84 -23.90
C GLN A 59 -6.62 -35.68 -24.35
N ASP A 60 -5.54 -35.44 -23.61
CA ASP A 60 -4.20 -35.81 -24.13
C ASP A 60 -3.21 -35.99 -22.97
N GLN A 61 -2.96 -37.25 -22.60
CA GLN A 61 -1.81 -37.67 -21.81
C GLN A 61 -0.79 -38.24 -22.79
N SER A 62 0.29 -37.52 -23.07
CA SER A 62 1.57 -38.18 -23.38
C SER A 62 2.76 -37.24 -23.20
N GLN A 63 3.73 -37.75 -22.44
CA GLN A 63 5.16 -37.43 -22.44
C GLN A 63 5.62 -36.11 -21.78
N CYS A 64 5.96 -36.24 -20.49
CA CYS A 64 7.19 -35.63 -19.96
C CYS A 64 7.75 -36.49 -18.81
N SER A 65 8.43 -37.57 -19.17
CA SER A 65 9.54 -38.18 -18.41
C SER A 65 10.81 -37.41 -18.83
N THR A 66 11.76 -36.99 -17.99
CA THR A 66 12.46 -37.71 -16.90
C THR A 66 13.32 -36.71 -16.09
N MET A 67 13.81 -37.15 -14.90
CA MET A 67 14.68 -36.51 -13.85
C MET A 67 13.87 -35.94 -12.66
N GLY A 68 13.62 -36.61 -11.52
CA GLY A 68 14.37 -37.61 -10.71
C GLY A 68 15.10 -36.86 -9.59
N SER A 69 14.78 -36.97 -8.29
CA SER A 69 14.76 -38.19 -7.47
C SER A 69 13.92 -38.07 -6.17
N GLU A 70 13.20 -39.16 -5.87
CA GLU A 70 12.96 -39.76 -4.54
C GLU A 70 11.96 -39.13 -3.54
N LEU A 71 10.66 -39.36 -3.83
CA LEU A 71 9.67 -39.69 -2.80
C LEU A 71 8.94 -41.01 -3.17
N GLU A 72 9.74 -42.01 -3.58
CA GLU A 72 9.50 -43.44 -3.36
C GLU A 72 10.07 -43.68 -1.95
N ASP A 73 9.38 -44.10 -0.89
CA ASP A 73 8.21 -44.93 -0.77
C ASP A 73 7.40 -44.49 0.47
N VAL A 74 6.10 -44.31 0.30
CA VAL A 74 5.14 -44.38 1.43
C VAL A 74 4.68 -45.83 1.58
N GLU A 75 5.62 -46.79 1.46
CA GLU A 75 5.44 -48.16 1.95
C GLU A 75 5.33 -48.20 3.48
N ASP A 76 5.60 -47.08 4.17
CA ASP A 76 5.39 -46.97 5.60
C ASP A 76 4.00 -46.39 5.99
N LEU A 77 3.04 -46.39 5.05
CA LEU A 77 1.60 -46.37 5.37
C LEU A 77 1.05 -47.81 5.51
N SER A 78 1.93 -48.77 5.85
CA SER A 78 1.56 -50.13 6.29
C SER A 78 2.19 -50.59 7.61
N SER A 79 3.16 -49.89 8.21
CA SER A 79 3.85 -50.41 9.42
C SER A 79 3.25 -49.98 10.77
N TRP A 80 2.15 -49.23 10.81
CA TRP A 80 1.35 -49.10 12.03
C TRP A 80 0.00 -49.80 11.82
N ASN A 81 0.06 -51.10 11.56
CA ASN A 81 -0.90 -51.96 12.25
C ASN A 81 -0.44 -51.93 13.70
N GLY A 82 -1.27 -51.40 14.61
CA GLY A 82 -1.10 -51.73 16.01
C GLY A 82 -1.20 -53.24 16.12
N GLU A 83 -0.06 -53.94 16.15
CA GLU A 83 -0.01 -55.33 16.57
C GLU A 83 -0.41 -55.33 18.06
N GLY A 84 -1.73 -55.42 18.30
CA GLY A 84 -2.28 -55.48 19.64
C GLY A 84 -3.67 -54.89 19.83
N GLU A 85 -4.23 -54.13 18.90
CA GLU A 85 -5.57 -53.54 19.09
C GLU A 85 -6.57 -54.01 18.03
N ALA A 86 -7.69 -54.51 18.54
CA ALA A 86 -8.82 -54.98 17.76
C ALA A 86 -9.29 -53.89 16.77
N PRO A 87 -9.80 -54.27 15.58
CA PRO A 87 -10.33 -53.30 14.63
C PRO A 87 -11.35 -52.39 15.34
N PRO A 88 -11.28 -51.06 15.14
CA PRO A 88 -12.20 -50.14 15.78
C PRO A 88 -13.65 -50.51 15.38
N PRO A 89 -14.62 -50.35 16.31
CA PRO A 89 -16.00 -50.74 16.09
C PRO A 89 -16.56 -50.05 14.85
N GLU A 90 -17.45 -50.75 14.13
CA GLU A 90 -17.98 -50.39 12.80
C GLU A 90 -18.73 -49.04 12.74
N ASP A 91 -18.92 -48.35 13.87
CA ASP A 91 -19.68 -47.09 13.99
C ASP A 91 -18.80 -45.84 14.18
N ASP A 92 -17.49 -45.90 13.88
CA ASP A 92 -16.64 -44.71 13.94
C ASP A 92 -16.47 -44.02 12.57
N ALA A 93 -17.32 -43.02 12.33
CA ALA A 93 -17.27 -42.19 11.13
C ALA A 93 -15.88 -41.57 10.87
N SER A 94 -15.09 -41.28 11.90
CA SER A 94 -13.77 -40.66 11.75
C SER A 94 -12.74 -41.64 11.19
N ALA A 95 -12.75 -42.89 11.66
CA ALA A 95 -11.90 -43.96 11.12
C ALA A 95 -12.25 -44.28 9.65
N GLU A 96 -13.53 -44.25 9.29
CA GLU A 96 -13.95 -44.42 7.89
C GLU A 96 -13.41 -43.28 7.01
N PHE A 97 -13.55 -42.03 7.44
CA PHE A 97 -12.99 -40.87 6.73
C PHE A 97 -11.46 -40.93 6.63
N LEU A 98 -10.76 -41.40 7.66
CA LEU A 98 -9.30 -41.63 7.59
C LEU A 98 -8.96 -42.67 6.51
N ARG A 99 -9.65 -43.82 6.49
CA ARG A 99 -9.42 -44.89 5.50
C ARG A 99 -9.69 -44.38 4.08
N LYS A 100 -10.78 -43.65 3.88
CA LYS A 100 -11.12 -43.03 2.59
C LYS A 100 -10.07 -42.00 2.18
N GLY A 101 -9.66 -41.13 3.09
CA GLY A 101 -8.62 -40.12 2.84
C GLY A 101 -7.29 -40.74 2.43
N ASN A 102 -6.88 -41.83 3.09
CA ASN A 102 -5.67 -42.58 2.73
C ASN A 102 -5.80 -43.24 1.34
N SER A 103 -6.97 -43.77 1.00
CA SER A 103 -7.24 -44.30 -0.35
C SER A 103 -7.16 -43.19 -1.41
N ASP A 104 -7.78 -42.04 -1.17
CA ASP A 104 -7.74 -40.90 -2.10
C ASP A 104 -6.32 -40.34 -2.24
N PHE A 105 -5.55 -40.26 -1.15
CA PHE A 105 -4.16 -39.85 -1.18
C PHE A 105 -3.29 -40.77 -2.05
N ARG A 106 -3.44 -42.10 -1.90
CA ARG A 106 -2.74 -43.10 -2.73
C ARG A 106 -3.08 -43.00 -4.21
N ASN A 107 -4.32 -42.60 -4.52
CA ASN A 107 -4.78 -42.41 -5.89
C ASN A 107 -4.48 -41.00 -6.45
N ALA A 108 -3.59 -40.23 -5.81
CA ALA A 108 -3.25 -38.84 -6.15
C ALA A 108 -4.45 -37.86 -6.17
N ARG A 109 -5.58 -38.24 -5.55
CA ARG A 109 -6.76 -37.40 -5.33
C ARG A 109 -6.58 -36.58 -4.05
N PHE A 110 -5.60 -35.69 -4.07
CA PHE A 110 -5.15 -34.97 -2.87
C PHE A 110 -6.24 -34.06 -2.27
N LYS A 111 -7.11 -33.48 -3.09
CA LYS A 111 -8.20 -32.61 -2.62
C LYS A 111 -9.23 -33.40 -1.84
N GLU A 112 -9.67 -34.52 -2.41
CA GLU A 112 -10.62 -35.43 -1.80
C GLU A 112 -10.05 -36.01 -0.50
N ALA A 113 -8.74 -36.30 -0.48
CA ALA A 113 -8.03 -36.69 0.73
C ALA A 113 -8.06 -35.60 1.81
N ILE A 114 -7.74 -34.34 1.48
CA ILE A 114 -7.80 -33.19 2.40
C ILE A 114 -9.21 -33.03 2.99
N MET A 115 -10.25 -33.18 2.17
CA MET A 115 -11.64 -33.11 2.62
C MET A 115 -11.96 -34.24 3.61
N CYS A 116 -11.53 -35.46 3.32
CA CYS A 116 -11.74 -36.62 4.19
C CYS A 116 -11.00 -36.45 5.53
N TYR A 117 -9.72 -36.04 5.53
CA TYR A 117 -8.99 -35.78 6.78
C TYR A 117 -9.62 -34.65 7.59
N THR A 118 -10.13 -33.61 6.93
CA THR A 118 -10.81 -32.50 7.61
C THR A 118 -12.11 -32.95 8.27
N LYS A 119 -12.86 -33.87 7.66
CA LYS A 119 -14.04 -34.48 8.29
C LYS A 119 -13.65 -35.39 9.45
N ALA A 120 -12.60 -36.20 9.29
CA ALA A 120 -12.10 -37.07 10.35
C ALA A 120 -11.65 -36.29 11.60
N LEU A 121 -11.09 -35.08 11.42
CA LEU A 121 -10.69 -34.20 12.53
C LEU A 121 -11.86 -33.71 13.39
N GLN A 122 -13.11 -33.83 12.94
CA GLN A 122 -14.29 -33.43 13.71
C GLN A 122 -14.65 -34.45 14.80
N GLY A 123 -14.19 -35.69 14.69
CA GLY A 123 -14.36 -36.70 15.72
C GLY A 123 -13.17 -36.77 16.68
N SER A 124 -13.34 -37.59 17.72
CA SER A 124 -12.39 -37.78 18.82
C SER A 124 -11.81 -39.20 18.91
N SER A 125 -12.19 -40.07 17.98
CA SER A 125 -11.87 -41.49 17.94
C SER A 125 -10.56 -41.83 17.24
N VAL A 126 -10.02 -40.90 16.43
CA VAL A 126 -8.75 -41.04 15.72
C VAL A 126 -7.76 -40.01 16.26
N ASP A 127 -6.49 -40.39 16.40
CA ASP A 127 -5.44 -39.48 16.84
C ASP A 127 -5.31 -38.26 15.89
N HIS A 128 -5.60 -37.07 16.42
CA HIS A 128 -5.49 -35.81 15.69
C HIS A 128 -4.07 -35.56 15.17
N ALA A 129 -3.02 -36.01 15.86
CA ALA A 129 -1.64 -35.83 15.38
C ALA A 129 -1.40 -36.58 14.06
N LEU A 130 -1.95 -37.79 13.93
CA LEU A 130 -1.90 -38.57 12.69
C LEU A 130 -2.68 -37.86 11.57
N LEU A 131 -3.89 -37.37 11.87
CA LEU A 131 -4.74 -36.68 10.89
C LEU A 131 -4.10 -35.38 10.39
N TYR A 132 -3.50 -34.58 11.28
CA TYR A 132 -2.77 -33.38 10.90
C TYR A 132 -1.55 -33.72 10.05
N SER A 133 -0.81 -34.78 10.36
CA SER A 133 0.33 -35.24 9.56
C SER A 133 -0.10 -35.64 8.14
N ASN A 134 -1.15 -36.44 8.01
CA ASN A 134 -1.65 -36.90 6.72
C ASN A 134 -2.22 -35.74 5.87
N ARG A 135 -2.95 -34.81 6.51
CA ARG A 135 -3.48 -33.63 5.82
C ARG A 135 -2.37 -32.67 5.39
N CYS A 136 -1.34 -32.48 6.23
CA CYS A 136 -0.13 -31.73 5.87
C CYS A 136 0.54 -32.32 4.61
N ALA A 137 0.76 -33.63 4.60
CA ALA A 137 1.33 -34.31 3.43
C ALA A 137 0.47 -34.10 2.17
N ALA A 138 -0.86 -34.13 2.29
CA ALA A 138 -1.78 -33.91 1.18
C ALA A 138 -1.70 -32.47 0.64
N TYR A 139 -1.61 -31.47 1.52
CA TYR A 139 -1.37 -30.08 1.11
C TYR A 139 -0.03 -29.91 0.39
N CYS A 140 1.05 -30.49 0.92
CA CYS A 140 2.36 -30.44 0.29
C CYS A 140 2.36 -31.07 -1.11
N ARG A 141 1.73 -32.24 -1.28
CA ARG A 141 1.64 -32.93 -2.57
C ARG A 141 0.79 -32.16 -3.58
N LEU A 142 -0.35 -31.61 -3.15
CA LEU A 142 -1.19 -30.78 -4.01
C LEU A 142 -0.46 -29.50 -4.45
N SER A 143 0.26 -28.84 -3.53
CA SER A 143 1.08 -27.65 -3.87
C SER A 143 2.14 -27.99 -4.92
N LYS A 144 2.87 -29.10 -4.75
CA LYS A 144 3.85 -29.58 -5.75
C LYS A 144 3.19 -29.86 -7.10
N LEU A 145 2.04 -30.53 -7.12
CA LEU A 145 1.30 -30.83 -8.35
C LEU A 145 0.85 -29.56 -9.07
N LEU A 146 0.34 -28.56 -8.35
CA LEU A 146 -0.10 -27.31 -8.97
C LEU A 146 1.06 -26.51 -9.56
N ARG A 147 2.26 -26.60 -8.99
CA ARG A 147 3.48 -25.95 -9.53
C ARG A 147 3.96 -26.55 -10.85
N THR A 148 3.58 -27.79 -11.18
CA THR A 148 3.93 -28.41 -12.46
C THR A 148 2.96 -28.06 -13.57
N ILE A 149 1.80 -27.47 -13.25
CA ILE A 149 0.82 -27.06 -14.25
C ILE A 149 1.34 -25.82 -14.99
N PRO A 150 1.47 -25.87 -16.33
CA PRO A 150 1.92 -24.71 -17.10
C PRO A 150 0.93 -23.55 -17.00
N ALA A 151 1.45 -22.32 -16.93
CA ALA A 151 0.65 -21.09 -16.79
C ALA A 151 -0.46 -20.95 -17.85
N ARG A 152 -0.22 -21.41 -19.09
CA ARG A 152 -1.20 -21.39 -20.20
C ARG A 152 -2.54 -22.05 -19.85
N VAL A 153 -2.53 -23.08 -19.00
CA VAL A 153 -3.75 -23.80 -18.61
C VAL A 153 -4.66 -22.90 -17.75
N SER A 154 -4.05 -22.00 -16.95
CA SER A 154 -4.79 -21.01 -16.17
C SER A 154 -5.34 -19.85 -17.02
N GLU A 155 -4.83 -19.65 -18.25
CA GLU A 155 -5.33 -18.65 -19.20
C GLU A 155 -6.59 -19.16 -19.93
N GLU A 156 -6.66 -20.46 -20.20
CA GLU A 156 -7.79 -21.11 -20.88
C GLU A 156 -8.97 -21.40 -19.94
N SER A 157 -8.72 -21.62 -18.64
CA SER A 157 -9.77 -21.84 -17.64
C SER A 157 -9.31 -21.40 -16.26
N ALA A 158 -10.16 -20.66 -15.55
CA ALA A 158 -9.89 -20.24 -14.19
C ALA A 158 -9.74 -21.48 -13.28
N ILE A 159 -8.52 -21.71 -12.79
CA ILE A 159 -8.24 -22.73 -11.79
C ILE A 159 -8.71 -22.15 -10.45
N TYR A 160 -9.94 -22.45 -10.04
CA TYR A 160 -10.56 -21.97 -8.79
C TYR A 160 -9.97 -22.62 -7.51
N GLU A 161 -8.71 -23.01 -7.56
CA GLU A 161 -8.05 -23.74 -6.48
C GLU A 161 -7.25 -22.78 -5.60
N LEU A 162 -7.02 -23.17 -4.35
CA LEU A 162 -6.06 -22.48 -3.50
C LEU A 162 -4.70 -22.48 -4.20
N ASP A 163 -4.07 -21.31 -4.27
CA ASP A 163 -2.77 -21.18 -4.89
C ASP A 163 -1.71 -22.03 -4.15
N PRO A 164 -0.62 -22.43 -4.83
CA PRO A 164 0.42 -23.27 -4.23
C PRO A 164 1.03 -22.71 -2.94
N MET A 165 1.07 -21.39 -2.75
CA MET A 165 1.61 -20.76 -1.55
C MET A 165 0.62 -20.88 -0.39
N SER A 166 -0.66 -20.63 -0.63
CA SER A 166 -1.73 -20.84 0.37
C SER A 166 -1.76 -22.29 0.87
N LEU A 167 -1.59 -23.27 -0.02
CA LEU A 167 -1.48 -24.68 0.35
C LEU A 167 -0.25 -24.96 1.22
N GLY A 168 0.91 -24.35 0.89
CA GLY A 168 2.12 -24.46 1.71
C GLY A 168 1.94 -23.88 3.12
N GLN A 169 1.24 -22.75 3.25
CA GLN A 169 0.94 -22.15 4.56
C GLN A 169 -0.01 -23.01 5.40
N LEU A 170 -1.02 -23.62 4.78
CA LEU A 170 -1.91 -24.57 5.46
C LEU A 170 -1.16 -25.82 5.93
N ALA A 171 -0.25 -26.34 5.10
CA ALA A 171 0.63 -27.45 5.47
C ALA A 171 1.50 -27.10 6.70
N LEU A 172 2.13 -25.92 6.69
CA LEU A 172 2.97 -25.47 7.80
C LEU A 172 2.18 -25.37 9.12
N ARG A 173 0.96 -24.84 9.09
CA ARG A 173 0.08 -24.75 10.28
C ARG A 173 -0.27 -26.12 10.85
N ASP A 174 -0.54 -27.10 9.99
CA ASP A 174 -0.81 -28.47 10.44
C ASP A 174 0.47 -29.11 11.00
N ALA A 175 1.62 -28.94 10.35
CA ALA A 175 2.89 -29.47 10.81
C ALA A 175 3.30 -28.91 12.19
N GLU A 176 3.08 -27.62 12.45
CA GLU A 176 3.32 -27.01 13.77
C GLU A 176 2.46 -27.65 14.87
N LYS A 177 1.22 -28.04 14.56
CA LYS A 177 0.37 -28.78 15.50
C LYS A 177 0.92 -30.19 15.73
N VAL A 178 1.39 -30.88 14.69
CA VAL A 178 1.99 -32.22 14.83
C VAL A 178 3.23 -32.16 15.73
N VAL A 179 4.12 -31.18 15.53
CA VAL A 179 5.31 -31.01 16.39
C VAL A 179 4.93 -30.72 17.85
N LYS A 180 3.87 -29.93 18.09
CA LYS A 180 3.35 -29.69 19.45
C LYS A 180 2.78 -30.95 20.11
N LEU A 181 2.12 -31.81 19.35
CA LEU A 181 1.49 -33.04 19.86
C LEU A 181 2.49 -34.21 19.99
N ARG A 182 3.46 -34.30 19.07
CA ARG A 182 4.45 -35.38 18.97
C ARG A 182 5.84 -34.82 18.74
N SER A 183 6.42 -34.22 19.78
CA SER A 183 7.75 -33.60 19.72
C SER A 183 8.91 -34.60 19.60
N GLN A 184 8.66 -35.89 19.88
CA GLN A 184 9.63 -36.98 19.79
C GLN A 184 9.49 -37.82 18.51
N ASP A 185 8.58 -37.45 17.61
CA ASP A 185 8.35 -38.17 16.35
C ASP A 185 9.11 -37.48 15.20
N PRO A 186 10.11 -38.14 14.57
CA PRO A 186 10.84 -37.59 13.43
C PRO A 186 9.93 -37.18 12.26
N LYS A 187 8.77 -37.84 12.08
CA LYS A 187 7.80 -37.52 11.02
C LYS A 187 7.19 -36.13 11.20
N ALA A 188 7.10 -35.62 12.44
CA ALA A 188 6.59 -34.28 12.73
C ALA A 188 7.51 -33.19 12.16
N TYR A 189 8.83 -33.36 12.33
CA TYR A 189 9.85 -32.45 11.81
C TYR A 189 9.94 -32.55 10.29
N LEU A 190 9.84 -33.75 9.73
CA LEU A 190 9.81 -33.96 8.28
C LEU A 190 8.66 -33.19 7.63
N CYS A 191 7.45 -33.25 8.20
CA CYS A 191 6.29 -32.51 7.70
C CYS A 191 6.53 -30.99 7.72
N LYS A 192 7.06 -30.47 8.84
CA LYS A 192 7.30 -29.04 9.02
C LYS A 192 8.38 -28.53 8.05
N ALA A 193 9.49 -29.25 7.96
CA ALA A 193 10.59 -28.88 7.09
C ALA A 193 10.16 -28.93 5.61
N THR A 194 9.42 -29.96 5.20
CA THR A 194 8.89 -30.07 3.83
C THR A 194 7.96 -28.90 3.48
N ALA A 195 7.11 -28.47 4.42
CA ALA A 195 6.24 -27.31 4.22
C ALA A 195 7.03 -26.00 4.11
N GLN A 196 8.08 -25.82 4.93
CA GLN A 196 8.97 -24.65 4.86
C GLN A 196 9.78 -24.62 3.56
N THR A 197 10.27 -25.77 3.08
CA THR A 197 10.93 -25.89 1.77
C THR A 197 10.02 -25.45 0.64
N LEU A 198 8.73 -25.83 0.68
CA LEU A 198 7.76 -25.37 -0.31
C LEU A 198 7.53 -23.86 -0.26
N LEU A 199 7.58 -23.27 0.93
CA LEU A 199 7.46 -21.82 1.13
C LEU A 199 8.76 -21.05 0.85
N GLU A 200 9.80 -21.72 0.33
CA GLU A 200 11.14 -21.16 0.07
C GLU A 200 11.80 -20.55 1.33
N GLN A 201 11.41 -21.05 2.51
CA GLN A 201 12.02 -20.70 3.80
C GLN A 201 13.16 -21.68 4.09
N TYR A 202 14.20 -21.66 3.26
CA TYR A 202 15.22 -22.71 3.24
C TYR A 202 16.04 -22.77 4.52
N GLU A 203 16.44 -21.63 5.08
CA GLU A 203 17.22 -21.55 6.32
C GLU A 203 16.44 -22.17 7.48
N ALA A 204 15.17 -21.78 7.60
CA ALA A 204 14.28 -22.31 8.63
C ALA A 204 14.00 -23.82 8.43
N ALA A 205 13.89 -24.27 7.17
CA ALA A 205 13.72 -25.70 6.87
C ALA A 205 14.96 -26.51 7.27
N VAL A 206 16.17 -25.99 7.02
CA VAL A 206 17.44 -26.62 7.44
C VAL A 206 17.50 -26.81 8.95
N GLU A 207 17.15 -25.77 9.72
CA GLU A 207 17.10 -25.85 11.18
C GLU A 207 16.15 -26.96 11.64
N VAL A 208 14.95 -27.05 11.05
CA VAL A 208 13.95 -28.07 11.41
C VAL A 208 14.40 -29.49 11.02
N TYR A 209 15.05 -29.67 9.87
CA TYR A 209 15.64 -30.95 9.48
C TYR A 209 16.73 -31.39 10.48
N LEU A 210 17.59 -30.47 10.91
CA LEU A 210 18.62 -30.76 11.91
C LEU A 210 17.99 -31.15 13.26
N SER A 211 16.98 -30.42 13.73
CA SER A 211 16.25 -30.79 14.95
C SER A 211 15.58 -32.17 14.85
N GLY A 212 15.07 -32.56 13.68
CA GLY A 212 14.54 -33.90 13.46
C GLY A 212 15.61 -35.00 13.51
N LEU A 213 16.81 -34.72 12.99
CA LEU A 213 17.95 -35.63 13.00
C LEU A 213 18.61 -35.75 14.38
N GLU A 214 18.43 -34.78 15.27
CA GLU A 214 18.82 -34.93 16.68
C GLU A 214 18.00 -36.01 17.39
N ILE A 215 16.76 -36.24 16.97
CA ILE A 215 15.87 -37.27 17.52
C ILE A 215 16.17 -38.64 16.91
N ASP A 216 16.26 -38.70 15.58
CA ASP A 216 16.64 -39.91 14.86
C ASP A 216 17.74 -39.61 13.82
N PRO A 217 19.02 -39.78 14.21
CA PRO A 217 20.15 -39.54 13.32
C PRO A 217 20.21 -40.48 12.12
N THR A 218 19.53 -41.63 12.17
CA THR A 218 19.58 -42.67 11.14
C THR A 218 18.48 -42.53 10.09
N ASN A 219 17.59 -41.56 10.24
CA ASN A 219 16.45 -41.37 9.36
C ASN A 219 16.87 -40.87 7.97
N LYS A 220 16.85 -41.77 6.98
CA LYS A 220 17.21 -41.43 5.59
C LYS A 220 16.36 -40.32 5.00
N THR A 221 15.04 -40.32 5.25
CA THR A 221 14.14 -39.30 4.67
C THR A 221 14.45 -37.88 5.13
N LEU A 222 14.87 -37.70 6.38
CA LEU A 222 15.31 -36.41 6.90
C LEU A 222 16.69 -36.03 6.36
N GLN A 223 17.61 -36.99 6.22
CA GLN A 223 18.93 -36.76 5.62
C GLN A 223 18.83 -36.35 4.15
N ASP A 224 17.97 -37.02 3.38
CA ASP A 224 17.75 -36.76 1.96
C ASP A 224 17.04 -35.41 1.76
N GLY A 225 16.02 -35.11 2.57
CA GLY A 225 15.37 -33.79 2.58
C GLY A 225 16.34 -32.65 2.94
N LEU A 226 17.23 -32.86 3.92
CA LEU A 226 18.27 -31.88 4.26
C LEU A 226 19.27 -31.67 3.11
N ARG A 227 19.64 -32.75 2.40
CA ARG A 227 20.51 -32.65 1.22
C ARG A 227 19.82 -31.89 0.10
N GLU A 228 18.56 -32.19 -0.18
CA GLU A 228 17.75 -31.50 -1.19
C GLU A 228 17.70 -29.99 -0.91
N VAL A 229 17.35 -29.59 0.31
CA VAL A 229 17.30 -28.17 0.68
C VAL A 229 18.66 -27.48 0.55
N LYS A 230 19.75 -28.11 0.98
CA LYS A 230 21.09 -27.55 0.82
C LYS A 230 21.46 -27.36 -0.65
N THR A 231 21.15 -28.34 -1.51
CA THR A 231 21.37 -28.18 -2.96
C THR A 231 20.50 -27.09 -3.58
N LEU A 232 19.26 -26.91 -3.08
CA LEU A 232 18.39 -25.80 -3.51
C LEU A 232 18.95 -24.44 -3.07
N MET A 233 19.55 -24.35 -1.86
CA MET A 233 20.23 -23.14 -1.39
C MET A 233 21.48 -22.82 -2.21
N GLU A 234 22.35 -23.80 -2.44
CA GLU A 234 23.55 -23.62 -3.28
C GLU A 234 23.19 -23.28 -4.74
N GLY A 235 22.11 -23.88 -5.26
CA GLY A 235 21.54 -23.56 -6.56
C GLY A 235 20.91 -22.17 -6.61
N ALA A 236 20.28 -21.71 -5.52
CA ALA A 236 19.78 -20.35 -5.38
C ALA A 236 20.92 -19.32 -5.34
N GLU A 237 22.04 -19.62 -4.67
CA GLU A 237 23.24 -18.76 -4.68
C GLU A 237 23.90 -18.67 -6.07
N HIS A 238 23.94 -19.77 -6.82
CA HIS A 238 24.42 -19.76 -8.21
C HIS A 238 23.41 -19.09 -9.17
N SER A 239 22.11 -19.22 -8.89
CA SER A 239 21.03 -18.50 -9.57
C SER A 239 20.98 -17.03 -9.18
N ASP A 240 21.49 -16.61 -8.02
CA ASP A 240 21.63 -15.21 -7.62
C ASP A 240 22.85 -14.57 -8.27
N ASN A 241 23.94 -15.32 -8.45
CA ASN A 241 25.10 -14.88 -9.27
C ASN A 241 24.79 -14.88 -10.78
N LYS A 242 23.77 -15.62 -11.24
CA LYS A 242 23.28 -15.65 -12.63
C LYS A 242 21.85 -15.12 -12.78
N ARG A 243 21.29 -14.49 -11.74
CA ARG A 243 20.08 -13.68 -11.84
C ARG A 243 20.60 -12.57 -12.71
N ARG A 244 20.14 -12.54 -13.97
CA ARG A 244 20.38 -11.40 -14.84
C ARG A 244 20.01 -10.18 -14.00
N LYS A 245 21.01 -9.49 -13.43
CA LYS A 245 20.92 -8.07 -13.13
C LYS A 245 20.38 -7.55 -14.43
N LEU A 246 19.09 -7.21 -14.47
CA LEU A 246 18.47 -6.69 -15.68
C LEU A 246 19.42 -5.59 -16.11
N GLU A 247 20.06 -5.74 -17.28
CA GLU A 247 20.91 -4.67 -17.80
C GLU A 247 20.01 -3.45 -17.80
N ARG A 248 20.45 -2.37 -17.12
CA ARG A 248 19.62 -1.20 -16.91
C ARG A 248 19.17 -0.71 -18.27
N SER A 249 17.90 -0.95 -18.56
CA SER A 249 17.21 -0.45 -19.74
C SER A 249 16.62 0.90 -19.38
N ASP A 250 16.67 1.85 -20.32
CA ASP A 250 16.13 3.20 -20.17
C ASP A 250 14.60 3.20 -19.87
N GLU A 251 13.93 2.04 -19.98
CA GLU A 251 12.52 1.84 -19.63
C GLU A 251 12.20 2.12 -18.15
N LEU A 252 13.18 2.00 -17.24
CA LEU A 252 13.01 2.27 -15.81
C LEU A 252 13.46 3.68 -15.40
N ASP A 253 13.86 4.50 -16.38
CA ASP A 253 14.29 5.86 -16.14
C ASP A 253 13.12 6.83 -16.26
N CYS A 254 13.11 7.82 -15.38
CA CYS A 254 12.14 8.89 -15.44
C CYS A 254 12.48 9.83 -16.58
N THR A 255 11.56 10.07 -17.50
CA THR A 255 11.75 10.99 -18.64
C THR A 255 11.94 12.47 -18.26
N LEU A 256 11.67 12.83 -16.99
CA LEU A 256 11.85 14.20 -16.50
C LEU A 256 13.25 14.44 -15.91
N CYS A 257 13.76 13.51 -15.11
CA CYS A 257 15.10 13.64 -14.50
C CYS A 257 16.17 12.78 -15.17
N LEU A 258 15.80 11.91 -16.12
CA LEU A 258 16.67 10.98 -16.85
C LEU A 258 17.49 10.07 -15.92
N LYS A 259 16.92 9.74 -14.76
CA LYS A 259 17.50 8.84 -13.76
C LYS A 259 16.49 7.75 -13.41
N LEU A 260 16.96 6.68 -12.76
CA LEU A 260 16.13 5.62 -12.23
C LEU A 260 14.92 6.18 -11.46
N LEU A 261 13.75 5.61 -11.75
CA LEU A 261 12.48 5.98 -11.13
C LEU A 261 12.53 5.80 -9.59
N HIS A 262 12.31 6.88 -8.85
CA HIS A 262 12.16 6.88 -7.40
C HIS A 262 10.72 7.20 -7.01
N GLN A 263 10.08 6.32 -6.23
CA GLN A 263 8.65 6.36 -5.93
C GLN A 263 7.81 6.57 -7.21
N PRO A 264 7.84 5.64 -8.17
CA PRO A 264 7.21 5.82 -9.48
C PRO A 264 5.69 6.01 -9.37
N ILE A 265 5.17 7.02 -10.06
CA ILE A 265 3.73 7.23 -10.26
C ILE A 265 3.41 6.98 -11.73
N THR A 266 2.43 6.10 -11.99
CA THR A 266 1.89 5.87 -13.33
C THR A 266 0.61 6.65 -13.52
N THR A 267 0.61 7.54 -14.50
CA THR A 267 -0.54 8.38 -14.89
C THR A 267 -1.60 7.55 -15.63
N PRO A 268 -2.87 8.03 -15.77
CA PRO A 268 -3.94 7.26 -16.44
C PRO A 268 -3.66 7.02 -17.92
N CYS A 269 -2.82 7.86 -18.53
CA CYS A 269 -2.36 7.68 -19.90
C CYS A 269 -1.19 6.68 -20.02
N GLY A 270 -0.80 6.01 -18.93
CA GLY A 270 0.20 4.93 -18.93
C GLY A 270 1.65 5.37 -18.74
N HIS A 271 1.93 6.67 -18.59
CA HIS A 271 3.29 7.17 -18.44
C HIS A 271 3.72 7.20 -16.96
N SER A 272 4.94 6.74 -16.70
CA SER A 272 5.52 6.66 -15.35
C SER A 272 6.61 7.71 -15.11
N PHE A 273 6.57 8.33 -13.94
CA PHE A 273 7.52 9.38 -13.53
C PHE A 273 7.89 9.21 -12.06
N CYS A 274 9.00 9.81 -11.60
CA CYS A 274 9.26 9.95 -10.17
C CYS A 274 8.14 10.79 -9.53
N ARG A 275 7.73 10.46 -8.31
CA ARG A 275 6.72 11.26 -7.56
C ARG A 275 7.06 12.74 -7.56
N GLN A 276 8.27 13.08 -7.16
CA GLN A 276 8.71 14.48 -7.07
C GLN A 276 8.72 15.16 -8.44
N CYS A 277 9.22 14.49 -9.48
CA CYS A 277 9.31 15.07 -10.82
C CYS A 277 7.93 15.33 -11.44
N LEU A 278 6.97 14.40 -11.25
CA LEU A 278 5.60 14.59 -11.74
C LEU A 278 4.93 15.78 -11.04
N LEU A 279 5.07 15.88 -9.71
CA LEU A 279 4.48 16.99 -8.95
C LEU A 279 5.05 18.34 -9.41
N GLN A 280 6.37 18.43 -9.56
CA GLN A 280 7.03 19.63 -10.11
C GLN A 280 6.55 19.97 -11.52
N ALA A 281 6.38 18.98 -12.40
CA ALA A 281 5.89 19.24 -13.76
C ALA A 281 4.43 19.74 -13.77
N LEU A 282 3.60 19.25 -12.84
CA LEU A 282 2.20 19.65 -12.73
C LEU A 282 2.01 21.04 -12.14
N ASP A 283 3.01 21.58 -11.45
CA ASP A 283 3.02 22.97 -11.00
C ASP A 283 2.91 23.97 -12.16
N HIS A 284 3.44 23.62 -13.33
CA HIS A 284 3.40 24.44 -14.54
C HIS A 284 2.23 24.12 -15.48
N GLY A 285 1.46 23.06 -15.20
CA GLY A 285 0.28 22.69 -15.99
C GLY A 285 -0.22 21.28 -15.73
N ASN A 286 -1.54 21.09 -15.76
CA ASN A 286 -2.20 19.82 -15.47
C ASN A 286 -2.18 18.82 -16.64
N LYS A 287 -1.08 18.73 -17.40
CA LYS A 287 -0.95 17.87 -18.57
C LYS A 287 0.22 16.91 -18.42
N CYS A 288 0.08 15.70 -18.94
CA CYS A 288 1.16 14.72 -19.00
C CYS A 288 2.35 15.30 -19.79
N PRO A 289 3.58 15.28 -19.23
CA PRO A 289 4.77 15.76 -19.93
C PRO A 289 5.05 15.04 -21.26
N ILE A 290 4.60 13.79 -21.40
CA ILE A 290 4.83 12.98 -22.60
C ILE A 290 3.69 13.15 -23.61
N CYS A 291 2.46 12.77 -23.24
CA CYS A 291 1.34 12.71 -24.20
C CYS A 291 0.36 13.87 -24.11
N ARG A 292 0.59 14.84 -23.22
CA ARG A 292 -0.24 16.05 -23.00
C ARG A 292 -1.70 15.79 -22.59
N THR A 293 -2.07 14.55 -22.31
CA THR A 293 -3.36 14.19 -21.68
C THR A 293 -3.51 14.94 -20.38
N VAL A 294 -4.70 15.50 -20.12
CA VAL A 294 -4.98 16.21 -18.86
C VAL A 294 -4.96 15.22 -17.70
N ILE A 295 -4.20 15.53 -16.65
CA ILE A 295 -4.05 14.73 -15.44
C ILE A 295 -4.62 15.53 -14.26
N PHE A 296 -5.48 14.90 -13.46
CA PHE A 296 -6.08 15.49 -12.26
C PHE A 296 -5.45 14.95 -10.99
N VAL A 297 -4.31 15.48 -10.54
CA VAL A 297 -3.57 14.86 -9.41
C VAL A 297 -4.14 15.21 -8.04
N SER A 298 -4.29 14.16 -7.22
CA SER A 298 -4.42 14.21 -5.75
C SER A 298 -3.65 13.02 -5.14
N PRO A 299 -3.21 13.08 -3.87
CA PRO A 299 -2.52 11.98 -3.19
C PRO A 299 -3.32 10.67 -3.14
N LYS A 300 -4.66 10.77 -3.17
CA LYS A 300 -5.57 9.61 -3.20
C LYS A 300 -5.77 9.04 -4.60
N THR A 301 -5.53 9.82 -5.64
CA THR A 301 -5.79 9.42 -7.04
C THR A 301 -4.57 8.82 -7.73
N TYR A 302 -3.35 9.11 -7.27
CA TYR A 302 -2.12 8.58 -7.87
C TYR A 302 -1.14 8.04 -6.81
N PRO A 303 -1.43 6.85 -6.26
CA PRO A 303 -0.49 6.17 -5.38
C PRO A 303 0.79 5.79 -6.13
N VAL A 304 1.87 5.59 -5.37
CA VAL A 304 3.10 4.99 -5.91
C VAL A 304 2.73 3.62 -6.49
N SER A 305 3.20 3.35 -7.71
CA SER A 305 3.03 2.06 -8.37
C SER A 305 3.80 1.00 -7.59
N VAL A 306 3.09 0.22 -6.78
CA VAL A 306 3.67 -0.80 -5.89
C VAL A 306 4.48 -1.82 -6.70
N THR A 307 3.94 -2.29 -7.82
CA THR A 307 4.61 -3.27 -8.69
C THR A 307 5.92 -2.72 -9.26
N LEU A 308 5.90 -1.51 -9.84
CA LEU A 308 7.11 -0.90 -10.39
C LEU A 308 8.12 -0.58 -9.29
N ASN A 309 7.66 -0.07 -8.15
CA ASN A 309 8.52 0.25 -7.03
C ASN A 309 9.22 -0.99 -6.46
N ASN A 310 8.48 -2.10 -6.27
CA ASN A 310 9.04 -3.37 -5.79
C ASN A 310 10.01 -3.97 -6.82
N LEU A 311 9.69 -3.87 -8.12
CA LEU A 311 10.58 -4.31 -9.20
C LEU A 311 11.91 -3.55 -9.18
N ILE A 312 11.86 -2.22 -9.04
CA ILE A 312 13.04 -1.37 -9.01
C ILE A 312 13.88 -1.65 -7.77
N GLN A 313 13.27 -1.67 -6.58
CA GLN A 313 13.97 -1.93 -5.33
C GLN A 313 14.63 -3.31 -5.30
N ARG A 314 13.97 -4.32 -5.86
CA ARG A 314 14.51 -5.69 -5.92
C ARG A 314 15.69 -5.82 -6.88
N ASN A 315 15.63 -5.17 -8.05
CA ASN A 315 16.63 -5.34 -9.10
C ASN A 315 17.78 -4.32 -9.03
N PHE A 316 17.54 -3.12 -8.49
CA PHE A 316 18.48 -2.00 -8.43
C PHE A 316 18.50 -1.33 -7.03
N PRO A 317 18.78 -2.07 -5.95
CA PRO A 317 18.69 -1.55 -4.58
C PRO A 317 19.67 -0.41 -4.28
N GLU A 318 20.92 -0.52 -4.74
CA GLU A 318 21.96 0.49 -4.51
C GLU A 318 21.60 1.83 -5.18
N GLU A 319 21.24 1.78 -6.46
CA GLU A 319 20.82 2.97 -7.22
C GLU A 319 19.54 3.59 -6.66
N TYR A 320 18.59 2.77 -6.19
CA TYR A 320 17.38 3.27 -5.56
C TYR A 320 17.66 4.00 -4.23
N GLU A 321 18.54 3.46 -3.39
CA GLU A 321 18.97 4.13 -2.16
C GLU A 321 19.78 5.41 -2.45
N GLU A 322 20.60 5.43 -3.51
CA GLU A 322 21.26 6.67 -3.97
C GLU A 322 20.21 7.73 -4.35
N ARG A 323 19.20 7.36 -5.15
CA ARG A 323 18.11 8.28 -5.54
C ARG A 323 17.29 8.78 -4.37
N LYS A 324 17.08 7.94 -3.36
CA LYS A 324 16.44 8.31 -2.10
C LYS A 324 17.31 9.29 -1.32
N ALA A 325 18.60 8.99 -1.16
CA ALA A 325 19.55 9.90 -0.52
C ALA A 325 19.66 11.24 -1.25
N GLU A 326 19.63 11.26 -2.60
CA GLU A 326 19.59 12.50 -3.39
C GLU A 326 18.31 13.30 -3.13
N THR A 327 17.16 12.62 -3.00
CA THR A 327 15.86 13.26 -2.76
C THR A 327 15.79 13.79 -1.33
N ASP A 328 16.21 13.01 -0.35
CA ASP A 328 16.30 13.41 1.06
C ASP A 328 17.34 14.52 1.23
N ALA A 329 18.46 14.47 0.50
CA ALA A 329 19.46 15.53 0.46
C ALA A 329 18.95 16.77 -0.27
N ALA A 330 18.14 16.67 -1.33
CA ALA A 330 17.51 17.83 -1.96
C ALA A 330 16.50 18.51 -1.01
N VAL A 331 15.80 17.72 -0.18
CA VAL A 331 14.96 18.22 0.91
C VAL A 331 15.82 18.84 2.03
N THR A 332 16.99 18.28 2.32
CA THR A 332 17.88 18.70 3.44
C THR A 332 18.85 19.83 3.07
N GLN A 333 19.29 19.93 1.81
CA GLN A 333 20.15 20.99 1.25
C GLN A 333 19.38 22.28 0.94
N ALA A 334 18.04 22.24 1.01
CA ALA A 334 17.21 23.41 1.27
C ALA A 334 17.30 23.89 2.74
N GLY A 335 18.17 23.31 3.57
CA GLY A 335 19.01 23.98 4.56
C GLY A 335 18.35 24.62 5.79
N GLY A 336 17.04 24.52 5.98
CA GLY A 336 16.29 24.85 7.19
C GLY A 336 14.83 24.50 7.01
N GLU A 337 14.06 24.38 8.09
CA GLU A 337 12.61 24.25 7.98
C GLU A 337 12.08 25.46 7.20
N SER A 338 11.67 25.25 5.95
CA SER A 338 11.10 26.29 5.10
C SER A 338 9.59 26.21 5.17
N LEU A 339 8.93 27.33 5.49
CA LEU A 339 7.47 27.40 5.57
C LEU A 339 6.93 28.32 4.47
N PRO A 340 5.92 27.87 3.70
CA PRO A 340 5.16 28.78 2.85
C PRO A 340 4.39 29.77 3.73
N LEU A 341 4.31 31.02 3.29
CA LEU A 341 3.75 32.12 4.05
C LEU A 341 2.43 32.61 3.44
N PHE A 342 1.38 32.58 4.25
CA PHE A 342 0.13 33.28 3.97
C PHE A 342 0.17 34.66 4.61
N VAL A 343 0.17 35.70 3.78
CA VAL A 343 0.32 37.07 4.24
C VAL A 343 -1.05 37.70 4.47
N MET A 344 -1.41 37.90 5.74
CA MET A 344 -2.69 38.50 6.13
C MET A 344 -2.56 39.25 7.47
N ASP A 345 -3.08 38.69 8.56
CA ASP A 345 -3.12 39.30 9.90
C ASP A 345 -2.43 38.41 10.94
N VAL A 346 -2.24 38.94 12.15
CA VAL A 346 -1.60 38.25 13.26
C VAL A 346 -2.44 37.04 13.69
N VAL A 347 -1.78 35.90 13.85
CA VAL A 347 -2.36 34.69 14.43
C VAL A 347 -1.56 34.32 15.66
N LEU A 348 -2.25 34.11 16.77
CA LEU A 348 -1.64 33.66 18.02
C LEU A 348 -1.60 32.13 18.10
N PRO A 349 -0.65 31.56 18.86
CA PRO A 349 -0.72 30.16 19.25
C PRO A 349 -2.10 29.81 19.84
N MET A 350 -2.61 28.62 19.52
CA MET A 350 -3.93 28.10 19.91
C MET A 350 -5.14 28.87 19.34
N GLN A 351 -4.94 29.92 18.55
CA GLN A 351 -6.04 30.62 17.90
C GLN A 351 -6.61 29.78 16.77
N HIS A 352 -7.93 29.61 16.76
CA HIS A 352 -8.68 28.99 15.67
C HIS A 352 -9.19 30.05 14.70
N MET A 353 -9.08 29.79 13.40
CA MET A 353 -9.61 30.68 12.37
C MET A 353 -10.06 29.91 11.14
N ILE A 354 -11.05 30.47 10.44
CA ILE A 354 -11.56 29.93 9.18
C ILE A 354 -11.14 30.89 8.07
N LEU A 355 -10.56 30.34 7.00
CA LEU A 355 -10.05 31.10 5.86
C LEU A 355 -10.74 30.68 4.57
N ASN A 356 -11.15 31.67 3.77
CA ASN A 356 -11.61 31.47 2.40
C ASN A 356 -10.49 31.81 1.41
N ILE A 357 -9.95 30.77 0.78
CA ILE A 357 -8.79 30.85 -0.11
C ILE A 357 -9.28 30.94 -1.54
N PHE A 358 -9.36 32.17 -2.04
CA PHE A 358 -9.80 32.46 -3.41
C PHE A 358 -8.65 32.87 -4.36
N GLU A 359 -7.57 33.43 -3.83
CA GLU A 359 -6.44 33.88 -4.66
C GLU A 359 -5.69 32.70 -5.30
N PRO A 360 -5.43 32.72 -6.63
CA PRO A 360 -4.78 31.61 -7.35
C PRO A 360 -3.47 31.12 -6.74
N ARG A 361 -2.59 32.04 -6.31
CA ARG A 361 -1.30 31.70 -5.67
C ARG A 361 -1.46 30.91 -4.37
N TYR A 362 -2.44 31.27 -3.55
CA TYR A 362 -2.68 30.60 -2.27
C TYR A 362 -3.49 29.31 -2.45
N ARG A 363 -4.31 29.20 -3.50
CA ARG A 363 -4.94 27.94 -3.88
C ARG A 363 -3.89 26.87 -4.20
N LEU A 364 -2.82 27.23 -4.91
CA LEU A 364 -1.68 26.35 -5.16
C LEU A 364 -0.94 26.01 -3.87
N MET A 365 -0.62 27.03 -3.05
CA MET A 365 0.04 26.85 -1.76
C MET A 365 -0.72 25.87 -0.86
N ILE A 366 -2.02 26.07 -0.67
CA ILE A 366 -2.86 25.21 0.20
C ILE A 366 -2.94 23.80 -0.34
N ARG A 367 -3.04 23.61 -1.66
CA ARG A 367 -2.96 22.27 -2.25
C ARG A 367 -1.67 21.56 -1.82
N ARG A 368 -0.51 22.20 -1.97
CA ARG A 368 0.79 21.63 -1.57
C ARG A 368 0.88 21.37 -0.07
N VAL A 369 0.36 22.28 0.75
CA VAL A 369 0.38 22.14 2.22
C VAL A 369 -0.49 20.97 2.68
N VAL A 370 -1.69 20.82 2.12
CA VAL A 370 -2.61 19.70 2.40
C VAL A 370 -2.05 18.37 1.88
N GLU A 371 -1.24 18.39 0.82
CA GLU A 371 -0.54 17.20 0.32
C GLU A 371 0.70 16.82 1.15
N GLY A 372 1.21 17.77 1.94
CA GLY A 372 2.41 17.63 2.77
C GLY A 372 2.09 17.43 4.25
N ASN A 373 2.66 18.29 5.10
CA ASN A 373 2.58 18.20 6.55
C ASN A 373 1.42 19.02 7.16
N HIS A 374 0.51 19.55 6.34
CA HIS A 374 -0.62 20.39 6.74
C HIS A 374 -0.23 21.69 7.46
N ARG A 375 1.03 22.14 7.35
CA ARG A 375 1.53 23.31 8.06
C ARG A 375 2.03 24.40 7.12
N PHE A 376 1.72 25.64 7.49
CA PHE A 376 2.23 26.83 6.82
C PHE A 376 2.41 27.97 7.83
N GLY A 377 3.12 29.02 7.44
CA GLY A 377 3.31 30.20 8.26
C GLY A 377 2.26 31.27 7.96
N MET A 378 1.73 31.91 8.99
CA MET A 378 0.93 33.13 8.86
C MET A 378 1.69 34.32 9.41
N VAL A 379 1.76 35.37 8.60
CA VAL A 379 2.55 36.57 8.88
C VAL A 379 1.77 37.82 8.47
N ARG A 380 1.92 38.87 9.27
CA ARG A 380 1.36 40.20 9.00
C ARG A 380 2.37 41.08 8.29
N ILE A 381 1.89 42.03 7.50
CA ILE A 381 2.69 43.16 6.99
C ILE A 381 2.60 44.33 7.98
N GLU A 382 3.75 44.92 8.29
CA GLU A 382 3.85 46.15 9.08
C GLU A 382 3.48 47.39 8.26
N ASP A 383 3.23 48.53 8.91
CA ASP A 383 2.85 49.77 8.22
C ASP A 383 3.95 50.29 7.26
N SER A 384 5.19 49.85 7.45
CA SER A 384 6.34 50.07 6.57
C SER A 384 6.27 49.29 5.25
N GLY A 385 5.38 48.29 5.15
CA GLY A 385 5.29 47.37 4.02
C GLY A 385 6.19 46.13 4.11
N SER A 386 7.01 46.00 5.16
CA SER A 386 7.80 44.79 5.42
C SER A 386 7.00 43.72 6.16
N LEU A 387 7.45 42.46 6.09
CA LEU A 387 6.89 41.40 6.93
C LEU A 387 7.25 41.65 8.39
N ALA A 388 6.32 41.39 9.29
CA ALA A 388 6.56 41.44 10.73
C ALA A 388 7.70 40.48 11.11
N GLU A 389 8.53 40.83 12.09
CA GLU A 389 9.69 40.02 12.49
C GLU A 389 9.29 38.60 12.96
N VAL A 390 8.14 38.50 13.61
CA VAL A 390 7.62 37.26 14.22
C VAL A 390 6.33 36.83 13.54
N ALA A 391 6.25 35.55 13.22
CA ALA A 391 5.12 34.89 12.59
C ALA A 391 4.69 33.64 13.38
N CYS A 392 3.56 33.05 13.00
CA CYS A 392 3.00 31.87 13.66
C CYS A 392 2.83 30.73 12.68
N GLU A 393 3.29 29.53 13.05
CA GLU A 393 2.98 28.29 12.35
C GLU A 393 1.51 27.96 12.61
N VAL A 394 0.78 27.68 11.55
CA VAL A 394 -0.60 27.21 11.61
C VAL A 394 -0.70 25.81 11.00
N GLU A 395 -1.60 25.00 11.55
CA GLU A 395 -1.91 23.66 11.05
C GLU A 395 -3.35 23.65 10.52
N ILE A 396 -3.54 23.10 9.32
CA ILE A 396 -4.87 22.91 8.74
C ILE A 396 -5.55 21.73 9.43
N THR A 397 -6.66 21.99 10.11
CA THR A 397 -7.46 20.97 10.78
C THR A 397 -8.57 20.42 9.87
N GLU A 398 -9.17 21.26 9.04
CA GLU A 398 -10.23 20.90 8.10
C GLU A 398 -10.00 21.63 6.76
N CYS A 399 -10.32 20.98 5.64
CA CYS A 399 -10.14 21.57 4.30
C CYS A 399 -11.25 21.12 3.34
N GLU A 400 -12.11 22.06 2.96
CA GLU A 400 -13.22 21.87 2.03
C GLU A 400 -12.92 22.52 0.67
N PRO A 401 -12.61 21.74 -0.38
CA PRO A 401 -12.48 22.27 -1.73
C PRO A 401 -13.86 22.62 -2.33
N LEU A 402 -13.94 23.79 -2.97
CA LEU A 402 -15.16 24.27 -3.64
C LEU A 402 -15.12 23.95 -5.16
N PRO A 403 -16.27 23.85 -5.86
CA PRO A 403 -16.33 23.48 -7.28
C PRO A 403 -15.61 24.43 -8.24
N ASP A 404 -15.41 25.69 -7.85
CA ASP A 404 -14.62 26.69 -8.58
C ASP A 404 -13.10 26.62 -8.28
N GLY A 405 -12.74 25.65 -7.43
CA GLY A 405 -11.40 25.34 -6.96
C GLY A 405 -10.86 26.29 -5.89
N ARG A 406 -11.71 27.10 -5.26
CA ARG A 406 -11.42 27.77 -3.99
C ARG A 406 -11.38 26.76 -2.84
N PHE A 407 -10.89 27.16 -1.68
CA PHE A 407 -10.92 26.34 -0.47
C PHE A 407 -11.51 27.10 0.71
N HIS A 408 -12.35 26.44 1.51
CA HIS A 408 -12.55 26.81 2.91
C HIS A 408 -11.64 25.93 3.76
N ILE A 409 -10.82 26.55 4.60
CA ILE A 409 -9.94 25.82 5.52
C ILE A 409 -10.17 26.30 6.95
N GLU A 410 -10.10 25.36 7.89
CA GLU A 410 -9.96 25.67 9.31
C GLU A 410 -8.50 25.46 9.71
N VAL A 411 -7.94 26.43 10.43
CA VAL A 411 -6.56 26.36 10.89
C VAL A 411 -6.45 26.70 12.36
N VAL A 412 -5.44 26.12 13.01
CA VAL A 412 -5.10 26.39 14.41
C VAL A 412 -3.65 26.84 14.52
N GLY A 413 -3.40 27.94 15.22
CA GLY A 413 -2.05 28.42 15.54
C GLY A 413 -1.31 27.46 16.46
N LYS A 414 -0.02 27.23 16.21
CA LYS A 414 0.82 26.29 16.97
C LYS A 414 1.93 26.99 17.74
N ARG A 415 2.98 27.43 17.04
CA ARG A 415 4.21 27.95 17.63
C ARG A 415 4.74 29.12 16.83
N ARG A 416 5.51 29.98 17.51
CA ARG A 416 6.05 31.21 16.95
C ARG A 416 7.40 30.96 16.29
N PHE A 417 7.68 31.68 15.21
CA PHE A 417 8.97 31.64 14.55
C PHE A 417 9.41 33.00 14.05
N ARG A 418 10.72 33.18 13.90
CA ARG A 418 11.35 34.29 13.19
C ARG A 418 11.79 33.83 11.81
N MET A 419 11.62 34.69 10.82
CA MET A 419 12.11 34.42 9.46
C MET A 419 13.57 34.86 9.35
N THR A 420 14.45 33.94 8.96
CA THR A 420 15.88 34.21 8.75
C THR A 420 16.17 34.64 7.32
N GLU A 421 15.43 34.07 6.38
CA GLU A 421 15.52 34.35 4.95
C GLU A 421 14.14 34.21 4.34
N THR A 422 13.82 35.05 3.33
CA THR A 422 12.53 35.03 2.64
C THR A 422 12.74 35.14 1.14
N TRP A 423 11.97 34.40 0.36
CA TRP A 423 11.97 34.45 -1.10
C TRP A 423 10.55 34.25 -1.64
N GLU A 424 10.37 34.50 -2.94
CA GLU A 424 9.12 34.24 -3.64
C GLU A 424 9.20 32.91 -4.39
N GLN A 425 8.15 32.09 -4.27
CA GLN A 425 8.02 30.81 -4.96
C GLN A 425 6.58 30.69 -5.49
N ASP A 426 6.43 30.55 -6.80
CA ASP A 426 5.14 30.36 -7.48
C ASP A 426 4.06 31.40 -7.08
N GLY A 427 4.49 32.64 -6.84
CA GLY A 427 3.65 33.78 -6.53
C GLY A 427 3.28 33.96 -5.06
N TYR A 428 3.69 33.06 -4.16
CA TYR A 428 3.59 33.22 -2.71
C TYR A 428 4.97 33.30 -2.06
N ARG A 429 5.04 33.81 -0.82
CA ARG A 429 6.33 33.94 -0.10
C ARG A 429 6.65 32.65 0.64
N VAL A 430 7.93 32.30 0.72
CA VAL A 430 8.45 31.20 1.53
C VAL A 430 9.55 31.74 2.41
N ALA A 431 9.69 31.19 3.61
CA ALA A 431 10.72 31.62 4.53
C ALA A 431 11.43 30.45 5.19
N LYS A 432 12.72 30.62 5.42
CA LYS A 432 13.51 29.78 6.30
C LYS A 432 13.28 30.22 7.74
N VAL A 433 12.83 29.30 8.60
CA VAL A 433 12.34 29.67 9.93
C VAL A 433 13.27 29.29 11.07
N GLN A 434 13.26 30.11 12.12
CA GLN A 434 13.89 29.84 13.41
C GLN A 434 12.82 29.85 14.51
N TRP A 435 12.71 28.77 15.26
CA TRP A 435 11.69 28.62 16.30
C TRP A 435 11.97 29.45 17.54
N LEU A 436 10.95 30.15 18.02
CA LEU A 436 10.97 30.86 19.29
C LEU A 436 10.54 29.92 20.42
N HIS A 437 11.29 29.94 21.52
CA HIS A 437 11.00 29.14 22.71
C HIS A 437 10.65 30.10 23.86
N ASP A 438 9.65 29.73 24.66
CA ASP A 438 9.25 30.52 25.83
C ASP A 438 10.28 30.36 26.95
N THR A 439 10.76 31.48 27.49
CA THR A 439 11.64 31.49 28.66
C THR A 439 10.80 31.62 29.93
N VAL A 440 10.87 30.62 30.80
CA VAL A 440 10.21 30.67 32.11
C VAL A 440 11.09 31.48 33.06
N HIS A 441 10.60 32.65 33.47
CA HIS A 441 11.27 33.47 34.47
C HIS A 441 10.88 33.04 35.89
N PRO A 442 11.83 32.98 36.85
CA PRO A 442 11.54 32.61 38.23
C PRO A 442 10.63 33.64 38.92
N ASP A 443 9.87 33.18 39.92
CA ASP A 443 8.98 34.02 40.72
C ASP A 443 9.74 35.17 41.39
N GLY A 444 9.22 36.39 41.27
CA GLY A 444 9.84 37.61 41.83
C GLY A 444 10.99 38.22 41.00
N SER A 445 11.26 37.69 39.79
CA SER A 445 12.17 38.35 38.85
C SER A 445 11.54 39.61 38.24
N SER A 446 12.38 40.61 37.94
CA SER A 446 11.93 41.88 37.34
C SER A 446 11.26 41.66 35.98
N GLU A 447 11.77 40.70 35.21
CA GLU A 447 11.24 40.31 33.90
C GLU A 447 9.85 39.69 34.01
N LYS A 448 9.61 38.87 35.05
CA LYS A 448 8.29 38.29 35.30
C LYS A 448 7.27 39.35 35.72
N GLU A 449 7.65 40.27 36.61
CA GLU A 449 6.80 41.39 37.00
C GLU A 449 6.47 42.32 35.81
N GLN A 450 7.41 42.51 34.88
CA GLN A 450 7.17 43.26 33.65
C GLN A 450 6.21 42.52 32.71
N LEU A 451 6.37 41.20 32.57
CA LEU A 451 5.47 40.37 31.79
C LEU A 451 4.05 40.40 32.37
N ASP A 452 3.89 40.19 33.67
CA ASP A 452 2.59 40.20 34.36
C ASP A 452 1.88 41.56 34.22
N ARG A 453 2.61 42.68 34.37
CA ARG A 453 2.07 44.01 34.10
C ARG A 453 1.61 44.19 32.66
N SER A 454 2.36 43.64 31.69
CA SER A 454 2.00 43.71 30.27
C SER A 454 0.75 42.89 29.97
N VAL A 455 0.64 41.68 30.55
CA VAL A 455 -0.56 40.84 30.46
C VAL A 455 -1.77 41.55 31.06
N GLN A 456 -1.63 42.16 32.24
CA GLN A 456 -2.72 42.91 32.88
C GLN A 456 -3.16 44.10 32.02
N THR A 457 -2.20 44.87 31.49
CA THR A 457 -2.50 46.03 30.63
C THR A 457 -3.24 45.58 29.37
N ALA A 458 -2.81 44.49 28.74
CA ALA A 458 -3.49 43.93 27.57
C ALA A 458 -4.91 43.46 27.92
N ALA A 459 -5.09 42.78 29.06
CA ALA A 459 -6.40 42.33 29.52
C ALA A 459 -7.36 43.52 29.76
N ASP A 460 -6.88 44.60 30.38
CA ASP A 460 -7.67 45.80 30.64
C ASP A 460 -8.09 46.49 29.33
N LEU A 461 -7.18 46.58 28.34
CA LEU A 461 -7.49 47.11 27.01
C LEU A 461 -8.57 46.28 26.29
N VAL A 462 -8.44 44.95 26.31
CA VAL A 462 -9.42 44.03 25.70
C VAL A 462 -10.78 44.17 26.39
N ASN A 463 -10.82 44.17 27.72
CA ASN A 463 -12.06 44.34 28.48
C ASN A 463 -12.71 45.70 28.21
N GLY A 464 -11.93 46.77 28.11
CA GLY A 464 -12.41 48.10 27.74
C GLY A 464 -12.95 48.15 26.31
N PHE A 465 -12.33 47.45 25.36
CA PHE A 465 -12.84 47.34 23.99
C PHE A 465 -14.15 46.58 23.93
N ILE A 466 -14.23 45.40 24.58
CA ILE A 466 -15.46 44.59 24.66
C ILE A 466 -16.61 45.39 25.29
N THR A 467 -16.33 46.14 26.35
CA THR A 467 -17.34 46.96 27.03
C THR A 467 -17.89 48.04 26.10
N ARG A 468 -17.03 48.81 25.44
CA ARG A 468 -17.44 49.84 24.47
C ARG A 468 -18.20 49.25 23.27
N ALA A 469 -17.75 48.12 22.74
CA ALA A 469 -18.44 47.43 21.65
C ALA A 469 -19.87 47.01 22.06
N ARG A 470 -20.05 46.53 23.30
CA ARG A 470 -21.37 46.19 23.87
C ARG A 470 -22.25 47.42 24.06
N GLU A 471 -21.68 48.55 24.47
CA GLU A 471 -22.42 49.81 24.62
C GLU A 471 -22.91 50.35 23.28
N ILE A 472 -22.05 50.36 22.25
CA ILE A 472 -22.40 50.77 20.88
C ILE A 472 -23.51 49.86 20.31
N ALA A 473 -23.39 48.55 20.51
CA ALA A 473 -24.41 47.60 20.07
C ALA A 473 -25.77 47.80 20.78
N ARG A 474 -25.78 48.41 21.98
CA ARG A 474 -27.00 48.72 22.74
C ARG A 474 -27.60 50.09 22.41
N SER A 475 -26.77 51.07 22.00
CA SER A 475 -27.20 52.44 21.70
C SER A 475 -27.55 52.68 20.23
N GLY A 476 -27.24 51.74 19.33
CA GLY A 476 -27.55 51.81 17.89
C GLY A 476 -28.96 51.39 17.48
N ASN A 477 -29.98 51.57 18.34
CA ASN A 477 -31.38 51.30 18.04
C ASN A 477 -32.23 52.56 18.18
#